data_AF-A0A1F4KJC7-F1
#
_entry.id   AF-A0A1F4KJC7-F1
#
_cell.length_a   1.000
_cell.length_b   1.000
_cell.length_c   1.000
_cell.angle_alpha   90.00
_cell.angle_beta   90.00
_cell.angle_gamma   90.00
#
_symmetry.space_group_name_H-M   'P 1'
#
loop_
_entity.id
_entity.type
_entity.pdbx_description
1 polymer ?
#
loop_
_entity_poly.entity_id
_entity_poly.type
_entity_poly.pdbx_seq_one_letter_code
_entity_poly.pdbx_strand_id
1 'polypeptide(L)' 'MFGWVETGVDTDVLAQRMLDEGYLLALGALFHAERQPSSLMRINFATAGFWDTLVRLRAEQ' A
#
# COMPACT_ATOMS: atom_id res chain seq x y z
N MET A 1 8.40 13.06 -0.32
CA MET A 1 7.79 13.10 -1.68
C MET A 1 6.76 11.97 -1.74
N PHE A 2 5.57 12.22 -2.28
CA PHE A 2 4.52 11.20 -2.39
C PHE A 2 4.35 10.75 -3.83
N GLY A 3 3.99 9.50 -4.04
CA GLY A 3 3.65 8.98 -5.35
C GLY A 3 2.81 7.72 -5.30
N TRP A 4 2.29 7.35 -6.47
CA TRP A 4 1.51 6.14 -6.68
C TRP A 4 2.42 4.99 -7.09
N VAL A 5 2.22 3.84 -6.47
CA VAL A 5 2.95 2.61 -6.77
C VAL A 5 1.94 1.52 -7.10
N GLU A 6 2.22 0.82 -8.19
CA GLU A 6 1.53 -0.42 -8.56
C GLU A 6 2.08 -1.57 -7.70
N THR A 7 1.26 -2.11 -6.81
CA THR A 7 1.68 -3.15 -5.86
C THR A 7 1.50 -4.56 -6.41
N GLY A 8 0.66 -4.74 -7.43
CA GLY A 8 0.36 -6.04 -8.04
C GLY A 8 -0.51 -6.97 -7.20
N VAL A 9 -0.99 -6.52 -6.04
CA VAL A 9 -1.86 -7.26 -5.12
C VAL A 9 -3.00 -6.37 -4.62
N ASP A 10 -3.98 -6.95 -3.93
CA ASP A 10 -5.08 -6.17 -3.36
C ASP A 10 -4.58 -5.26 -2.23
N THR A 11 -4.70 -3.95 -2.44
CA THR A 11 -4.22 -2.97 -1.46
C THR A 11 -5.04 -2.92 -0.19
N ASP A 12 -6.30 -3.39 -0.19
CA ASP A 12 -7.13 -3.47 1.04
C ASP A 12 -6.49 -4.43 2.04
N VAL A 13 -6.06 -5.61 1.57
CA VAL A 13 -5.39 -6.62 2.41
C VAL A 13 -3.96 -6.19 2.75
N LEU A 14 -3.23 -5.64 1.78
CA LEU A 14 -1.83 -5.23 1.99
C LEU A 14 -1.73 -4.07 3.00
N ALA A 15 -2.63 -3.09 2.92
CA ALA A 15 -2.62 -1.95 3.83
C ALA A 15 -2.91 -2.35 5.28
N GLN A 16 -3.80 -3.33 5.50
CA GLN A 16 -4.04 -3.85 6.85
C GLN A 16 -2.77 -4.46 7.45
N ARG A 17 -2.05 -5.29 6.68
CA ARG A 17 -0.81 -5.92 7.15
C ARG A 17 0.32 -4.90 7.35
N MET A 18 0.41 -3.90 6.47
CA MET A 18 1.36 -2.80 6.62
C MET A 18 1.04 -1.94 7.86
N LEU A 19 -0.24 -1.79 8.22
CA LEU A 19 -0.67 -1.11 9.44
C LEU A 19 -0.21 -1.86 10.69
N ASP A 20 -0.24 -3.19 10.68
CA ASP A 20 0.28 -4.01 11.77
C ASP A 20 1.81 -3.82 11.97
N GLU A 21 2.54 -3.42 10.92
CA GLU A 21 3.95 -3.04 10.93
C GLU A 21 4.18 -1.53 11.18
N GLY A 22 3.12 -0.78 11.49
CA GLY A 22 3.18 0.65 11.85
C GLY A 22 3.10 1.64 10.68
N TYR A 23 2.79 1.19 9.46
CA TYR A 23 2.66 2.07 8.29
C TYR A 23 1.21 2.48 8.04
N LEU A 24 0.95 3.78 8.09
CA LEU A 24 -0.32 4.36 7.65
C LEU A 24 -0.25 4.73 6.16
N LEU A 25 -1.11 4.11 5.36
CA LEU A 25 -1.07 4.18 3.90
C LEU A 25 -2.42 4.61 3.31
N ALA A 26 -2.37 5.17 2.11
CA ALA A 26 -3.56 5.59 1.38
C ALA A 26 -3.77 4.66 0.18
N LEU A 27 -4.82 3.84 0.25
CA LEU A 27 -5.18 2.87 -0.77
C LEU A 27 -5.79 3.54 -2.00
N GLY A 28 -5.57 2.97 -3.19
CA GLY A 28 -6.14 3.46 -4.44
C GLY A 28 -7.66 3.48 -4.43
N ALA A 29 -8.29 2.52 -3.76
CA ALA A 29 -9.74 2.43 -3.58
C ALA A 29 -10.37 3.71 -2.97
N LEU A 30 -9.62 4.46 -2.15
CA LEU A 30 -10.09 5.71 -1.54
C LEU A 30 -10.23 6.87 -2.54
N PHE A 31 -9.73 6.71 -3.76
CA PHE A 31 -9.69 7.75 -4.79
C PHE A 31 -10.53 7.37 -6.02
N HIS A 32 -11.24 6.25 -5.97
CA HIS A 32 -12.28 5.92 -6.95
C HIS A 32 -13.62 6.52 -6.52
N ALA A 33 -14.42 6.95 -7.50
CA ALA A 33 -15.76 7.50 -7.23
C ALA A 33 -16.70 6.46 -6.63
N GLU A 34 -16.51 5.20 -7.00
CA GLU A 34 -17.22 4.04 -6.47
C GLU A 34 -16.22 3.08 -5.80
N ARG A 35 -16.69 2.30 -4.83
CA ARG A 35 -15.81 1.34 -4.13
C ARG A 35 -15.48 0.18 -5.05
N GLN A 36 -14.21 0.10 -5.45
CA GLN A 36 -13.67 -0.97 -6.27
C GLN A 36 -12.29 -1.41 -5.75
N PRO A 37 -11.93 -2.70 -5.87
CA PRO A 37 -10.58 -3.17 -5.56
C PRO A 37 -9.54 -2.40 -6.39
N SER A 38 -8.36 -2.19 -5.80
CA SER A 38 -7.26 -1.49 -6.46
C SER A 38 -5.93 -2.08 -6.03
N SER A 39 -5.00 -2.12 -6.97
CA SER A 39 -3.60 -2.49 -6.73
C SER A 39 -2.68 -1.27 -6.58
N LEU A 40 -3.22 -0.06 -6.77
CA LEU A 40 -2.49 1.19 -6.61
C LEU A 40 -2.46 1.64 -5.16
N MET A 41 -1.28 2.06 -4.68
CA MET A 41 -1.10 2.58 -3.32
C MET A 41 -0.31 3.88 -3.33
N ARG A 42 -0.77 4.87 -2.55
CA ARG A 42 -0.09 6.16 -2.40
C ARG A 42 0.82 6.12 -1.19
N ILE A 43 2.11 6.37 -1.42
CA ILE A 43 3.18 6.15 -0.44
C ILE A 43 4.01 7.43 -0.28
N ASN A 44 4.53 7.67 0.93
CA ASN A 44 5.62 8.63 1.15
C ASN A 44 6.97 7.96 0.88
N PHE A 45 7.65 8.35 -0.18
CA PHE A 45 8.94 7.76 -0.57
C PHE A 45 10.09 8.08 0.39
N ALA A 46 9.89 9.03 1.29
CA ALA A 46 10.89 9.39 2.29
C ALA A 46 10.85 8.50 3.55
N THR A 47 9.91 7.56 3.64
CA THR A 47 9.80 6.68 4.80
C THR A 47 10.89 5.61 4.77
N ALA A 48 11.81 5.65 5.74
CA ALA A 48 12.86 4.66 5.89
C ALA A 48 12.29 3.27 6.22
N GLY A 49 12.91 2.21 5.70
CA GLY A 49 12.51 0.81 5.95
C GLY A 49 11.21 0.37 5.26
N PHE A 50 10.43 1.30 4.70
CA PHE A 50 9.14 1.01 4.07
C PHE A 50 9.25 -0.02 2.95
N TRP A 51 10.26 0.11 2.08
CA TRP A 51 10.37 -0.72 0.88
C TRP A 51 10.67 -2.19 1.21
N ASP A 52 11.49 -2.45 2.23
CA ASP A 52 11.80 -3.81 2.69
C ASP A 52 10.55 -4.48 3.27
N THR A 53 9.80 -3.77 4.12
CA THR A 53 8.52 -4.27 4.65
C THR A 53 7.51 -4.51 3.53
N LEU A 54 7.39 -3.59 2.57
CA LEU A 54 6.48 -3.73 1.43
C LEU A 54 6.78 -4.99 0.61
N VAL A 55 8.04 -5.21 0.26
CA VAL A 55 8.45 -6.38 -0.54
C VAL A 55 8.16 -7.68 0.21
N ARG A 56 8.48 -7.72 1.51
CA ARG A 56 8.23 -8.89 2.36
C ARG A 56 6.73 -9.22 2.43
N LEU A 57 5.90 -8.26 2.84
CA LEU A 57 4.48 -8.52 3.04
C LEU A 57 3.74 -8.80 1.72
N ARG A 58 4.17 -8.21 0.61
CA ARG A 58 3.62 -8.53 -0.71
C ARG A 58 3.92 -9.98 -1.12
N ALA A 59 5.11 -10.49 -0.81
CA ALA A 59 5.48 -11.87 -1.15
C ALA A 59 4.76 -12.93 -0.30
N GLU A 60 4.20 -12.51 0.84
CA GLU A 60 3.43 -13.36 1.76
C GLU A 60 1.92 -13.32 1.46
N GLN A 61 1.47 -12.70 0.37
CA GLN A 61 0.07 -12.71 -0.12
C GLN A 61 -0.07 -13.66 -1.31
#